data_AF-A0A349N8S2-F1
#
_entry.id   AF-A0A349N8S2-F1
#
_cell.length_a   1.000
_cell.length_b   1.000
_cell.length_c   1.000
_cell.angle_alpha   90.00
_cell.angle_beta   90.00
_cell.angle_gamma   90.00
#
_symmetry.space_group_name_H-M   'P 1'
#
loop_
_entity.id
_entity.type
_entity.pdbx_description
1 polymer ?
#
loop_
_entity_poly.entity_id
_entity_poly.type
_entity_poly.pdbx_seq_one_letter_code
_entity_poly.pdbx_strand_id
1 'polypeptide(L)'
;RYACTADDAAYSMFEIDGPHGEIVVNFNSSWCTRVRRDDLLTLHVDGELGSAVAGLRECHIQHYANTPKPIWNPDIDQPIDFYKDWSEVPNQEVYDNAFKVQWEMYLKHVVLDTPFRFTLLEGAKGVQLAELGMQSWEERKWLDVPDL
;
A
#
# COMPACT_ATOMS: atom_id res chain seq x y z
N ARG A 1 -27.09 -10.02 20.88
CA ARG A 1 -26.29 -8.94 20.25
C ARG A 1 -25.16 -8.63 21.21
N TYR A 2 -23.90 -8.69 20.77
CA TYR A 2 -22.73 -8.43 21.63
C TYR A 2 -22.27 -6.99 21.44
N ALA A 3 -21.62 -6.40 22.45
CA ALA A 3 -20.98 -5.11 22.31
C ALA A 3 -19.68 -5.30 21.52
N CYS A 4 -19.54 -4.62 20.38
CA CYS A 4 -18.28 -4.58 19.64
C CYS A 4 -17.32 -3.64 20.37
N THR A 5 -16.15 -4.16 20.77
CA THR A 5 -15.15 -3.41 21.54
C THR A 5 -13.85 -3.16 20.76
N ALA A 6 -13.66 -3.85 19.63
CA ALA A 6 -12.54 -3.61 18.74
C ALA A 6 -12.86 -2.47 17.75
N ASP A 7 -11.83 -1.78 17.31
CA ASP A 7 -11.86 -0.90 16.15
C ASP A 7 -12.18 -1.70 14.87
N ASP A 8 -13.05 -1.14 14.02
CA ASP A 8 -13.45 -1.71 12.73
C ASP A 8 -12.99 -0.87 11.53
N ALA A 9 -12.36 0.27 11.81
CA ALA A 9 -11.78 1.19 10.84
C ALA A 9 -10.62 1.98 11.46
N ALA A 10 -9.56 2.18 10.67
CA ALA A 10 -8.41 2.99 11.02
C ALA A 10 -7.94 3.82 9.81
N TYR A 11 -7.43 5.01 10.09
CA TYR A 11 -6.93 5.97 9.10
C TYR A 11 -5.58 6.46 9.61
N SER A 12 -4.51 6.10 8.91
CA SER A 12 -3.15 6.36 9.37
C SER A 12 -2.33 7.08 8.31
N MET A 13 -1.42 7.93 8.77
CA MET A 13 -0.41 8.55 7.94
C MET A 13 0.97 8.13 8.44
N PHE A 14 1.89 7.91 7.51
CA PHE A 14 3.27 7.53 7.78
C PHE A 14 4.20 8.44 7.00
N GLU A 15 5.36 8.73 7.58
CA GLU A 15 6.52 9.26 6.88
C GLU A 15 7.50 8.11 6.68
N ILE A 16 7.99 7.92 5.46
CA ILE A 16 8.98 6.89 5.14
C ILE A 16 10.17 7.53 4.44
N ASP A 17 11.35 6.95 4.61
CA ASP A 17 12.55 7.39 3.91
C ASP A 17 12.38 7.20 2.39
N GLY A 18 12.64 8.29 1.65
CA GLY A 18 12.70 8.28 0.20
C GLY A 18 14.07 8.71 -0.32
N PRO A 19 14.34 8.52 -1.63
CA PRO A 19 15.64 8.83 -2.23
C PRO A 19 15.99 10.33 -2.23
N HIS A 20 14.99 11.20 -2.10
CA HIS A 20 15.14 12.67 -2.18
C HIS A 20 14.54 13.41 -0.98
N GLY A 21 14.13 12.68 0.06
CA GLY A 21 13.39 13.20 1.20
C GLY A 21 12.30 12.22 1.64
N GLU A 22 11.59 12.59 2.70
CA GLU A 22 10.48 11.80 3.24
C GLU A 22 9.34 11.67 2.22
N ILE A 23 8.73 10.50 2.16
CA ILE A 23 7.52 10.21 1.40
C ILE A 23 6.38 10.05 2.40
N VAL A 24 5.30 10.77 2.20
CA VAL A 24 4.09 10.63 3.01
C VAL A 24 3.20 9.54 2.42
N VAL A 25 2.81 8.59 3.25
CA VAL A 25 1.87 7.51 2.92
C VAL A 25 0.61 7.69 3.74
N ASN A 26 -0.55 7.65 3.09
CA ASN A 26 -1.84 7.59 3.76
C ASN A 26 -2.48 6.22 3.53
N PHE A 27 -2.92 5.57 4.61
CA PHE A 27 -3.51 4.24 4.58
C PHE A 27 -4.89 4.24 5.26
N ASN A 28 -5.92 3.90 4.49
CA ASN A 28 -7.29 3.77 4.98
C ASN A 28 -7.65 2.27 5.01
N SER A 29 -8.03 1.77 6.18
CA SER A 29 -8.45 0.37 6.36
C SER A 29 -9.76 0.32 7.10
N SER A 30 -10.77 -0.35 6.52
CA SER A 30 -12.09 -0.47 7.16
C SER A 30 -12.83 -1.72 6.72
N TRP A 31 -13.41 -2.43 7.68
CA TRP A 31 -14.35 -3.53 7.45
C TRP A 31 -15.76 -3.06 7.12
N CYS A 32 -16.04 -1.77 7.33
CA CYS A 32 -17.35 -1.14 7.18
C CYS A 32 -17.46 -0.26 5.92
N THR A 33 -16.50 -0.39 4.98
CA THR A 33 -16.49 0.37 3.72
C THR A 33 -17.03 -0.44 2.54
N ARG A 34 -17.69 0.24 1.59
CA ARG A 34 -18.13 -0.36 0.32
C ARG A 34 -17.05 -0.14 -0.73
N VAL A 35 -16.84 -1.14 -1.58
CA VAL A 35 -15.79 -1.10 -2.60
C VAL A 35 -16.29 -0.31 -3.83
N ARG A 36 -15.61 0.80 -4.12
CA ARG A 36 -15.72 1.55 -5.39
C ARG A 36 -14.33 1.96 -5.86
N ARG A 37 -13.57 0.96 -6.29
CA ARG A 37 -12.16 0.98 -6.69
C ARG A 37 -11.82 -0.37 -7.31
N ASP A 38 -10.61 -0.52 -7.84
CA ASP A 38 -10.23 -1.65 -8.68
C ASP A 38 -10.23 -2.99 -7.94
N ASP A 39 -9.92 -3.01 -6.64
CA ASP A 39 -9.78 -4.26 -5.87
C ASP A 39 -10.02 -4.04 -4.36
N LEU A 40 -9.85 -5.08 -3.53
CA LEU A 40 -9.99 -5.07 -2.07
C LEU A 40 -8.84 -4.35 -1.35
N LEU A 41 -7.65 -4.31 -1.93
CA LEU A 41 -6.55 -3.41 -1.57
C LEU A 41 -6.18 -2.60 -2.80
N THR A 42 -5.90 -1.31 -2.63
CA THR A 42 -5.46 -0.46 -3.73
C THR A 42 -4.33 0.44 -3.23
N LEU A 43 -3.19 0.41 -3.92
CA LEU A 43 -2.04 1.24 -3.62
C LEU A 43 -1.82 2.22 -4.78
N HIS A 44 -1.98 3.52 -4.51
CA HIS A 44 -1.70 4.56 -5.48
C HIS A 44 -0.34 5.19 -5.14
N VAL A 45 0.58 5.15 -6.09
CA VAL A 45 1.93 5.69 -5.95
C VAL A 45 2.13 6.76 -7.02
N ASP A 46 2.37 7.99 -6.58
CA ASP A 46 2.67 9.13 -7.45
C ASP A 46 4.17 9.42 -7.43
N GLY A 47 4.75 9.62 -8.61
CA GLY A 47 6.13 10.02 -8.80
C GLY A 47 6.28 11.12 -9.84
N GLU A 48 7.51 11.62 -10.01
CA GLU A 48 7.80 12.72 -10.93
C GLU A 48 7.49 12.37 -12.39
N LEU A 49 7.77 11.12 -12.81
CA LEU A 49 7.66 10.68 -14.21
C LEU A 49 6.39 9.87 -14.50
N GLY A 50 5.52 9.69 -13.51
CA GLY A 50 4.27 8.96 -13.66
C GLY A 50 3.77 8.38 -12.35
N SER A 51 2.62 7.73 -12.45
CA SER A 51 1.90 7.15 -11.32
C SER A 51 1.54 5.69 -11.60
N ALA A 52 1.33 4.93 -10.53
CA ALA A 52 0.86 3.55 -10.59
C ALA A 52 -0.28 3.30 -9.59
N VAL A 53 -1.29 2.54 -9.99
CA VAL A 53 -2.36 2.04 -9.13
C VAL A 53 -2.33 0.51 -9.15
N ALA A 54 -1.93 -0.09 -8.04
CA ALA A 54 -1.83 -1.55 -7.90
C ALA A 54 -2.94 -2.13 -7.03
N GLY A 55 -3.58 -3.18 -7.52
CA GLY A 55 -4.48 -4.06 -6.77
C GLY A 55 -3.77 -5.31 -6.24
N LEU A 56 -4.51 -6.38 -5.95
CA LEU A 56 -3.92 -7.66 -5.53
C LEU A 56 -3.30 -8.43 -6.69
N ARG A 57 -3.77 -8.16 -7.91
CA ARG A 57 -3.42 -8.93 -9.12
C ARG A 57 -2.92 -8.10 -10.27
N GLU A 58 -3.47 -6.91 -10.45
CA GLU A 58 -3.20 -6.03 -11.59
C GLU A 58 -2.55 -4.74 -11.12
N CYS A 59 -1.82 -4.10 -12.03
CA CYS A 59 -1.24 -2.78 -11.82
C CYS A 59 -1.49 -1.93 -13.07
N HIS A 60 -2.00 -0.73 -12.88
CA HIS A 60 -2.20 0.25 -13.93
C HIS A 60 -1.16 1.36 -13.78
N ILE A 61 -0.60 1.83 -14.89
CA ILE A 61 0.38 2.92 -14.91
C ILE A 61 -0.06 4.05 -15.83
N GLN A 62 0.31 5.27 -15.46
CA GLN A 62 0.23 6.44 -16.33
C GLN A 62 1.56 7.18 -16.30
N HIS A 63 2.25 7.17 -17.45
CA HIS A 63 3.45 7.99 -17.62
C HIS A 63 3.09 9.47 -17.72
N TYR A 64 3.96 10.36 -17.25
CA TYR A 64 3.76 11.82 -17.29
C TYR A 64 3.29 12.35 -18.65
N ALA A 65 3.87 11.83 -19.74
CA ALA A 65 3.51 12.22 -21.11
C ALA A 65 2.07 11.88 -21.52
N ASN A 66 1.41 10.97 -20.80
CA ASN A 66 0.04 10.53 -21.05
C ASN A 66 -0.97 11.21 -20.12
N THR A 67 -0.52 12.00 -19.14
CA THR A 67 -1.42 12.68 -18.20
C THR A 67 -2.24 13.76 -18.91
N PRO A 68 -3.58 13.71 -18.86
CA PRO A 68 -4.43 14.72 -19.50
C PRO A 68 -4.34 16.06 -18.78
N LYS A 69 -4.80 17.12 -19.43
CA LYS A 69 -4.94 18.46 -18.84
C LYS A 69 -6.43 18.79 -18.63
N PRO A 70 -7.10 18.22 -17.61
CA PRO A 70 -8.51 18.51 -17.33
C PRO A 70 -8.69 19.98 -16.91
N ILE A 71 -9.86 20.54 -17.21
CA ILE A 71 -10.28 21.86 -16.73
C ILE A 71 -11.37 21.66 -15.68
N TRP A 72 -11.21 22.31 -14.52
CA TRP A 72 -12.25 22.33 -13.50
C TRP A 72 -13.44 23.16 -13.99
N ASN A 73 -14.56 22.51 -14.26
CA ASN A 73 -15.81 23.16 -14.62
C ASN A 73 -16.99 22.39 -13.99
N PRO A 74 -17.67 22.95 -12.98
CA PRO A 74 -18.79 22.29 -12.32
C PRO A 74 -20.11 22.40 -13.10
N ASP A 75 -20.18 23.23 -14.15
CA ASP A 75 -21.42 23.47 -14.92
C ASP A 75 -21.68 22.40 -15.99
N ILE A 76 -20.73 21.50 -16.23
CA ILE A 76 -20.83 20.41 -17.20
C ILE A 76 -20.36 19.09 -16.61
N ASP A 77 -20.85 17.99 -17.17
CA ASP A 77 -20.30 16.67 -16.88
C ASP A 77 -18.83 16.58 -17.33
N GLN A 78 -18.02 15.85 -16.57
CA GLN A 78 -16.61 15.63 -16.89
C GLN A 78 -16.50 14.87 -18.23
N PRO A 79 -15.93 15.47 -19.29
CA PRO A 79 -15.82 14.82 -20.59
C PRO A 79 -14.73 13.74 -20.67
N ILE A 80 -13.78 13.72 -19.73
CA ILE A 80 -12.66 12.76 -19.71
C ILE A 80 -13.02 11.54 -18.85
N ASP A 81 -12.86 10.35 -19.42
CA ASP A 81 -12.88 9.11 -18.67
C ASP A 81 -11.46 8.79 -18.17
N PHE A 82 -11.13 9.26 -16.97
CA PHE A 82 -9.76 9.19 -16.44
C PHE A 82 -9.19 7.77 -16.34
N TYR A 83 -10.04 6.74 -16.22
CA TYR A 83 -9.56 5.35 -16.17
C TYR A 83 -8.97 4.88 -17.49
N LYS A 84 -9.39 5.46 -18.62
CA LYS A 84 -8.89 5.07 -19.96
C LYS A 84 -7.50 5.61 -20.28
N ASP A 85 -7.03 6.60 -19.52
CA ASP A 85 -5.71 7.19 -19.73
C ASP A 85 -4.59 6.39 -19.03
N TRP A 86 -4.92 5.24 -18.44
CA TRP A 86 -3.97 4.31 -17.79
C TRP A 86 -3.74 3.08 -18.67
N SER A 87 -2.55 2.50 -18.54
CA SER A 87 -2.18 1.24 -19.21
C SER A 87 -1.96 0.15 -18.18
N GLU A 88 -2.56 -1.02 -18.40
CA GLU A 88 -2.30 -2.20 -17.56
C GLU A 88 -0.85 -2.69 -17.78
N VAL A 89 -0.15 -2.98 -16.69
CA VAL A 89 1.19 -3.58 -16.72
C VAL A 89 1.04 -5.06 -17.10
N PRO A 90 1.70 -5.52 -18.18
CA PRO A 90 1.55 -6.90 -18.63
C PRO A 90 2.17 -7.89 -17.65
N ASN A 91 1.52 -9.04 -17.47
CA ASN A 91 2.08 -10.17 -16.72
C ASN A 91 3.23 -10.81 -17.52
N GLN A 92 4.47 -10.45 -17.18
CA GLN A 92 5.68 -10.95 -17.88
C GLN A 92 6.17 -12.30 -17.33
N GLU A 93 5.67 -12.73 -16.17
CA GLU A 93 6.04 -13.98 -15.51
C GLU A 93 4.83 -14.64 -14.86
N VAL A 94 5.00 -15.90 -14.45
CA VAL A 94 3.98 -16.64 -13.72
C VAL A 94 4.19 -16.43 -12.23
N TYR A 95 3.18 -15.86 -11.57
CA TYR A 95 3.14 -15.73 -10.12
C TYR A 95 2.60 -17.01 -9.46
N ASP A 96 3.46 -17.73 -8.73
CA ASP A 96 3.05 -18.86 -7.90
C ASP A 96 2.43 -18.37 -6.57
N ASN A 97 1.89 -19.29 -5.77
CA ASN A 97 1.38 -19.00 -4.44
C ASN A 97 2.46 -18.36 -3.55
N ALA A 98 2.22 -17.14 -3.08
CA ALA A 98 3.19 -16.36 -2.30
C ALA A 98 3.64 -17.08 -1.00
N PHE A 99 2.75 -17.81 -0.33
CA PHE A 99 3.11 -18.58 0.86
C PHE A 99 4.07 -19.73 0.53
N LYS A 100 3.78 -20.49 -0.54
CA LYS A 100 4.68 -21.54 -1.04
C LYS A 100 6.06 -20.98 -1.38
N VAL A 101 6.11 -19.85 -2.09
CA VAL A 101 7.38 -19.19 -2.44
C VAL A 101 8.17 -18.82 -1.19
N GLN A 102 7.54 -18.18 -0.18
CA GLN A 102 8.24 -17.82 1.06
C GLN A 102 8.69 -19.05 1.86
N TRP A 103 7.92 -20.15 1.84
CA TRP A 103 8.34 -21.43 2.42
C TRP A 103 9.58 -21.99 1.75
N GLU A 104 9.63 -22.01 0.42
CA GLU A 104 10.81 -22.45 -0.33
C GLU A 104 12.03 -21.58 -0.02
N MET A 105 11.86 -20.25 0.09
CA MET A 105 12.92 -19.34 0.50
C MET A 105 13.46 -19.67 1.90
N TYR A 106 12.58 -19.91 2.86
CA TYR A 106 12.96 -20.27 4.23
C TYR A 106 13.69 -21.62 4.29
N LEU A 107 13.19 -22.64 3.58
CA LEU A 107 13.83 -23.95 3.53
C LEU A 107 15.21 -23.88 2.88
N LYS A 108 15.37 -23.12 1.79
CA LYS A 108 16.68 -22.87 1.17
C LYS A 108 17.62 -22.14 2.12
N HIS A 109 17.13 -21.17 2.88
CA HIS A 109 17.93 -20.49 3.89
C HIS A 109 18.44 -21.45 4.95
N VAL A 110 17.57 -22.30 5.51
CA VAL A 110 17.96 -23.25 6.56
C VAL A 110 18.94 -24.32 6.06
N VAL A 111 18.73 -24.84 4.85
CA VAL A 111 19.51 -25.99 4.34
C VAL A 111 20.77 -25.56 3.60
N LEU A 112 20.75 -24.41 2.91
CA LEU A 112 21.79 -23.96 1.99
C LEU A 112 22.43 -22.61 2.40
N ASP A 113 22.00 -22.02 3.51
CA ASP A 113 22.47 -20.71 3.97
C ASP A 113 22.28 -19.57 2.95
N THR A 114 21.21 -19.66 2.14
CA THR A 114 20.85 -18.56 1.22
C THR A 114 20.38 -17.33 2.00
N PRO A 115 20.62 -16.09 1.51
CA PRO A 115 20.13 -14.88 2.17
C PRO A 115 18.61 -14.90 2.42
N PHE A 116 18.20 -14.49 3.62
CA PHE A 116 16.79 -14.46 4.02
C PHE A 116 16.48 -13.27 4.93
N ARG A 117 15.72 -12.30 4.41
CA ARG A 117 15.39 -11.06 5.12
C ARG A 117 14.23 -11.18 6.11
N PHE A 118 13.31 -12.13 5.91
CA PHE A 118 12.03 -12.20 6.62
C PHE A 118 12.12 -12.94 7.96
N THR A 119 13.06 -12.55 8.80
CA THR A 119 13.30 -13.17 10.11
C THR A 119 12.24 -12.74 11.14
N LEU A 120 12.34 -13.29 12.36
CA LEU A 120 11.48 -12.87 13.48
C LEU A 120 11.61 -11.38 13.82
N LEU A 121 12.74 -10.73 13.49
CA LEU A 121 12.92 -9.30 13.69
C LEU A 121 11.92 -8.47 12.85
N GLU A 122 11.61 -8.91 11.63
CA GLU A 122 10.61 -8.23 10.79
C GLU A 122 9.19 -8.40 11.37
N GLY A 123 8.94 -9.53 12.06
CA GLY A 123 7.71 -9.70 12.85
C GLY A 123 7.63 -8.76 14.05
N ALA A 124 8.76 -8.54 14.75
CA ALA A 124 8.82 -7.60 15.88
C ALA A 124 8.57 -6.15 15.44
N LYS A 125 9.15 -5.71 14.31
CA LYS A 125 8.89 -4.40 13.71
C LYS A 125 7.41 -4.18 13.37
N GLY A 126 6.70 -5.24 12.94
CA GLY A 126 5.27 -5.18 12.70
C GLY A 126 4.45 -4.89 13.96
N VAL A 127 4.78 -5.55 15.08
CA VAL A 127 4.12 -5.30 16.38
C VAL A 127 4.43 -3.90 16.90
N GLN A 128 5.70 -3.47 16.81
CA GLN A 128 6.13 -2.13 17.19
C GLN A 128 5.32 -1.04 16.49
N LEU A 129 5.15 -1.13 15.17
CA LEU A 129 4.38 -0.16 14.40
C LEU A 129 2.90 -0.14 14.80
N ALA A 130 2.32 -1.31 15.10
CA ALA A 130 0.93 -1.41 15.55
C ALA A 130 0.73 -0.76 16.93
N GLU A 131 1.62 -1.03 17.89
CA GLU A 131 1.58 -0.43 19.22
C GLU A 131 1.76 1.10 19.17
N LEU A 132 2.69 1.58 18.33
CA LEU A 132 2.87 3.02 18.08
C LEU A 132 1.62 3.65 17.44
N GLY A 133 0.95 2.95 16.52
CA GLY A 133 -0.33 3.42 15.95
C GLY A 133 -1.40 3.60 17.03
N MET A 134 -1.51 2.66 17.97
CA MET A 134 -2.45 2.75 19.10
C MET A 134 -2.06 3.90 20.05
N GLN A 135 -0.78 4.06 20.36
CA GLN A 135 -0.30 5.16 21.21
C GLN A 135 -0.53 6.52 20.54
N SER A 136 -0.24 6.64 19.24
CA SER A 136 -0.48 7.84 18.44
C SER A 136 -1.95 8.24 18.49
N TRP A 137 -2.86 7.27 18.40
CA TRP A 137 -4.29 7.50 18.52
C TRP A 137 -4.70 8.02 19.92
N GLU A 138 -4.18 7.41 20.98
CA GLU A 138 -4.46 7.82 22.36
C GLU A 138 -3.93 9.24 22.67
N GLU A 139 -2.70 9.52 22.27
CA GLU A 139 -2.02 10.78 22.53
C GLU A 139 -2.33 11.89 21.51
N ARG A 140 -2.97 11.54 20.39
CA ARG A 140 -3.35 12.44 19.28
C ARG A 140 -2.17 13.20 18.67
N LYS A 141 -1.06 12.50 18.41
CA LYS A 141 0.15 13.09 17.85
C LYS A 141 0.94 12.11 16.98
N TRP A 142 1.85 12.65 16.16
CA TRP A 142 2.85 11.87 15.45
C TRP A 142 3.86 11.26 16.44
N LEU A 143 4.34 10.07 16.11
CA LEU A 143 5.35 9.34 16.88
C LEU A 143 6.44 8.86 15.92
N ASP A 144 7.69 9.05 16.32
CA ASP A 144 8.84 8.46 15.64
C ASP A 144 8.87 6.96 15.89
N VAL A 145 9.30 6.19 14.88
CA VAL A 145 9.52 4.74 15.02
C VAL A 145 10.97 4.51 15.42
N PRO A 146 11.27 4.06 16.66
CA PRO A 146 12.65 3.82 17.06
C PRO A 146 13.23 2.57 16.39
N ASP A 147 14.55 2.56 16.18
CA ASP A 147 15.23 1.39 15.62
C ASP A 147 15.11 0.14 16.53
N LEU A 148 15.06 -1.03 15.90
CA LEU A 148 15.10 -2.36 16.54
C LEU A 148 16.33 -3.17 16.09
#